data_AF-A0A9N7LL03-F1
#
_entry.id   AF-A0A9N7LL03-F1
#
_cell.length_a   1.000
_cell.length_b   1.000
_cell.length_c   1.000
_cell.angle_alpha   90.00
_cell.angle_beta   90.00
_cell.angle_gamma   90.00
#
_symmetry.space_group_name_H-M   'P 1'
#
loop_
_entity.id
_entity.type
_entity.pdbx_description
1 polymer ?
#
loop_
_entity_poly.entity_id
_entity_poly.type
_entity_poly.pdbx_seq_one_letter_code
_entity_poly.pdbx_strand_id
1 'polypeptide(L)'
;MGFFNSSAGGTDTGFFNYGDGGLHVGWLSSGDHVVGLASTGYYNTGLFNSGDHNTGVGNQGSNSSGFGNSGHYNSGGFNAGDYQSGFFGRS
;
A
#
# COMPACT_ATOMS: atom_id res chain seq x y z
N MET A 1 16.49 -4.90 -9.05
CA MET A 1 17.22 -4.04 -10.02
C MET A 1 16.70 -2.62 -9.90
N GLY A 2 17.51 -1.66 -9.46
CA GLY A 2 17.01 -0.30 -9.25
C GLY A 2 18.08 0.72 -8.88
N PHE A 3 17.69 1.99 -8.86
CA PHE A 3 18.58 3.11 -8.54
C PHE A 3 18.11 3.82 -7.26
N PHE A 4 19.05 4.21 -6.41
CA PHE A 4 18.81 4.99 -5.19
C PHE A 4 17.84 4.33 -4.18
N ASN A 5 17.77 3.00 -4.13
CA ASN A 5 17.03 2.29 -3.09
C ASN A 5 17.88 2.19 -1.81
N SER A 6 17.24 2.30 -0.64
CA SER A 6 17.87 2.28 0.69
C SER A 6 17.05 1.45 1.68
N SER A 7 17.18 0.13 1.59
CA SER A 7 16.53 -0.84 2.48
C SER A 7 17.56 -1.55 3.37
N ALA A 8 17.16 -1.99 4.57
CA ALA A 8 18.03 -2.80 5.44
C ALA A 8 18.25 -4.23 4.91
N GLY A 9 17.52 -4.63 3.85
CA GLY A 9 17.67 -5.90 3.14
C GLY A 9 16.57 -6.14 2.11
N GLY A 10 16.58 -7.32 1.46
CA GLY A 10 15.50 -7.74 0.56
C GLY A 10 15.75 -7.49 -0.93
N THR A 11 14.66 -7.38 -1.70
CA THR A 11 14.67 -7.21 -3.17
C THR A 11 14.03 -5.90 -3.54
N ASP A 12 14.85 -4.94 -3.96
CA ASP A 12 14.38 -3.67 -4.48
C ASP A 12 14.46 -3.61 -6.00
N THR A 13 13.34 -3.26 -6.63
CA THR A 13 13.22 -2.99 -8.06
C THR A 13 12.54 -1.66 -8.29
N GLY A 14 13.16 -0.80 -9.11
CA GLY A 14 12.70 0.56 -9.39
C GLY A 14 13.54 1.64 -8.70
N PHE A 15 12.92 2.69 -8.16
CA PHE A 15 13.61 3.92 -7.76
C PHE A 15 13.20 4.44 -6.38
N PHE A 16 14.19 4.86 -5.59
CA PHE A 16 13.97 5.56 -4.31
C PHE A 16 13.08 4.80 -3.30
N ASN A 17 13.09 3.47 -3.32
CA ASN A 17 12.43 2.67 -2.30
C ASN A 17 13.28 2.62 -1.01
N TYR A 18 12.67 2.60 0.17
CA TYR A 18 13.37 2.61 1.46
C TYR A 18 12.65 1.77 2.53
N GLY A 19 13.32 1.20 3.51
CA GLY A 19 12.60 0.42 4.55
C GLY A 19 13.44 -0.58 5.32
N ASP A 20 12.78 -1.38 6.15
CA ASP A 20 13.42 -2.34 7.07
C ASP A 20 13.79 -3.68 6.38
N GLY A 21 13.38 -3.88 5.13
CA GLY A 21 13.65 -5.11 4.40
C GLY A 21 12.57 -5.41 3.37
N GLY A 22 12.63 -6.59 2.72
CA GLY A 22 11.49 -7.11 1.97
C GLY A 22 11.51 -6.92 0.46
N LEU A 23 10.36 -7.17 -0.16
CA LEU A 23 10.15 -6.92 -1.58
C LEU A 23 9.66 -5.47 -1.78
N HIS A 24 10.42 -4.65 -2.49
CA HIS A 24 9.94 -3.38 -3.04
C HIS A 24 9.98 -3.42 -4.56
N VAL A 25 8.83 -3.21 -5.21
CA VAL A 25 8.76 -3.11 -6.67
C VAL A 25 8.00 -1.85 -7.05
N GLY A 26 8.73 -0.81 -7.46
CA GLY A 26 8.18 0.42 -7.97
C GLY A 26 8.96 1.66 -7.53
N TRP A 27 8.25 2.71 -7.15
CA TRP A 27 8.84 4.04 -6.91
C TRP A 27 8.43 4.59 -5.55
N LEU A 28 9.39 5.14 -4.79
CA LEU A 28 9.13 5.87 -3.55
C LEU A 28 8.34 5.06 -2.50
N SER A 29 8.48 3.74 -2.49
CA SER A 29 7.75 2.88 -1.55
C SER A 29 8.55 2.58 -0.29
N SER A 30 7.86 2.34 0.83
CA SER A 30 8.50 1.99 2.09
C SER A 30 7.79 0.95 2.93
N GLY A 31 8.58 0.19 3.68
CA GLY A 31 8.09 -0.84 4.60
C GLY A 31 8.62 -2.20 4.21
N ASP A 32 7.72 -3.18 4.04
CA ASP A 32 8.05 -4.55 3.67
C ASP A 32 6.97 -5.13 2.74
N HIS A 33 7.38 -5.79 1.66
CA HIS A 33 6.48 -6.36 0.64
C HIS A 33 5.53 -5.34 -0.01
N VAL A 34 6.08 -4.27 -0.60
CA VAL A 34 5.31 -3.25 -1.32
C VAL A 34 5.56 -3.32 -2.82
N VAL A 35 4.47 -3.44 -3.60
CA VAL A 35 4.50 -3.41 -5.07
C VAL A 35 3.68 -2.21 -5.53
N GLY A 36 4.34 -1.09 -5.84
CA GLY A 36 3.59 0.13 -6.08
C GLY A 36 4.38 1.43 -6.20
N LEU A 37 3.61 2.52 -6.19
CA LEU A 37 4.13 3.89 -6.17
C LEU A 37 3.72 4.56 -4.86
N ALA A 38 4.68 5.17 -4.18
CA ALA A 38 4.49 5.98 -2.98
C ALA A 38 3.59 5.29 -1.93
N SER A 39 3.77 3.98 -1.72
CA SER A 39 2.99 3.22 -0.74
C SER A 39 3.86 2.86 0.46
N THR A 40 3.28 2.90 1.66
CA THR A 40 4.00 2.75 2.95
C THR A 40 3.37 1.67 3.82
N GLY A 41 4.20 0.88 4.53
CA GLY A 41 3.78 -0.17 5.45
C GLY A 41 3.98 -1.57 4.89
N TYR A 42 3.13 -2.53 5.27
CA TYR A 42 3.36 -3.95 5.00
C TYR A 42 2.39 -4.51 3.94
N TYR A 43 2.88 -5.30 2.98
CA TYR A 43 2.03 -6.03 2.02
C TYR A 43 1.06 -5.16 1.19
N ASN A 44 1.52 -3.99 0.73
CA ASN A 44 0.68 -3.10 -0.07
C ASN A 44 0.93 -3.27 -1.58
N THR A 45 -0.14 -3.29 -2.37
CA THR A 45 -0.08 -3.32 -3.83
C THR A 45 -0.86 -2.16 -4.45
N GLY A 46 -0.21 -1.34 -5.29
CA GLY A 46 -0.85 -0.27 -6.04
C GLY A 46 -0.25 1.11 -5.79
N LEU A 47 -1.07 2.15 -5.59
CA LEU A 47 -0.60 3.54 -5.56
C LEU A 47 -1.04 4.23 -4.26
N PHE A 48 -0.14 4.94 -3.60
CA PHE A 48 -0.47 5.79 -2.45
C PHE A 48 -1.20 5.08 -1.30
N ASN A 49 -0.97 3.77 -1.11
CA ASN A 49 -1.56 3.04 0.01
C ASN A 49 -0.70 3.23 1.27
N SER A 50 -1.32 3.37 2.43
CA SER A 50 -0.64 3.53 3.72
C SER A 50 -1.21 2.57 4.75
N GLY A 51 -0.34 1.81 5.42
CA GLY A 51 -0.72 0.80 6.41
C GLY A 51 -0.47 -0.61 5.88
N ASP A 52 -1.39 -1.55 6.11
CA ASP A 52 -1.09 -2.99 5.94
C ASP A 52 -2.07 -3.73 5.03
N HIS A 53 -1.58 -4.57 4.13
CA HIS A 53 -2.41 -5.45 3.31
C HIS A 53 -3.44 -4.70 2.44
N ASN A 54 -3.07 -3.54 1.92
CA ASN A 54 -3.96 -2.74 1.07
C ASN A 54 -3.69 -2.96 -0.41
N THR A 55 -4.74 -3.12 -1.22
CA THR A 55 -4.64 -3.30 -2.66
C THR A 55 -5.47 -2.27 -3.42
N GLY A 56 -4.84 -1.45 -4.25
CA GLY A 56 -5.52 -0.45 -5.08
C GLY A 56 -4.90 0.94 -4.96
N VAL A 57 -5.71 1.98 -4.83
CA VAL A 57 -5.23 3.37 -4.84
C VAL A 57 -5.71 4.13 -3.62
N GLY A 58 -4.78 4.72 -2.87
CA GLY A 58 -5.10 5.68 -1.81
C GLY A 58 -5.80 5.07 -0.59
N ASN A 59 -5.64 3.77 -0.34
CA ASN A 59 -6.23 3.15 0.85
C ASN A 59 -5.35 3.42 2.08
N GLN A 60 -5.99 3.76 3.20
CA GLN A 60 -5.36 4.05 4.48
C GLN A 60 -5.91 3.11 5.56
N GLY A 61 -5.03 2.48 6.33
CA GLY A 61 -5.41 1.52 7.38
C GLY A 61 -4.99 0.11 7.01
N SER A 62 -5.86 -0.90 7.21
CA SER A 62 -5.47 -2.30 6.98
C SER A 62 -6.50 -3.10 6.20
N ASN A 63 -6.05 -4.10 5.44
CA ASN A 63 -6.89 -5.08 4.77
C ASN A 63 -7.97 -4.47 3.86
N SER A 64 -7.65 -3.36 3.18
CA SER A 64 -8.61 -2.67 2.32
C SER A 64 -8.28 -2.85 0.84
N SER A 65 -9.31 -3.00 0.00
CA SER A 65 -9.15 -3.08 -1.46
C SER A 65 -10.01 -2.07 -2.22
N GLY A 66 -9.45 -1.50 -3.29
CA GLY A 66 -10.11 -0.54 -4.17
C GLY A 66 -9.55 0.88 -4.02
N PHE A 67 -10.41 1.90 -3.89
CA PHE A 67 -10.02 3.30 -4.09
C PHE A 67 -10.40 4.20 -2.90
N GLY A 68 -9.41 4.83 -2.27
CA GLY A 68 -9.65 5.89 -1.29
C GLY A 68 -10.40 5.42 -0.04
N ASN A 69 -10.19 4.18 0.39
CA ASN A 69 -10.79 3.67 1.63
C ASN A 69 -9.94 4.09 2.84
N SER A 70 -10.60 4.43 3.95
CA SER A 70 -9.96 4.79 5.22
C SER A 70 -10.54 3.93 6.34
N GLY A 71 -9.68 3.18 7.03
CA GLY A 71 -10.02 2.25 8.10
C GLY A 71 -9.61 0.81 7.77
N HIS A 72 -10.29 -0.16 8.38
CA HIS A 72 -9.92 -1.57 8.29
C HIS A 72 -10.98 -2.41 7.58
N TYR A 73 -10.56 -3.40 6.78
CA TYR A 73 -11.44 -4.37 6.13
C TYR A 73 -12.47 -3.76 5.17
N ASN A 74 -12.06 -2.78 4.36
CA ASN A 74 -12.95 -2.14 3.39
C ASN A 74 -12.77 -2.69 1.97
N SER A 75 -13.84 -2.74 1.20
CA SER A 75 -13.78 -3.16 -0.21
C SER A 75 -14.65 -2.27 -1.09
N GLY A 76 -14.09 -1.70 -2.15
CA GLY A 76 -14.79 -0.79 -3.06
C GLY A 76 -14.17 0.59 -3.05
N GLY A 77 -14.94 1.67 -2.81
CA GLY A 77 -14.37 3.01 -2.89
C GLY A 77 -14.97 4.06 -1.96
N PHE A 78 -14.10 4.95 -1.48
CA PHE A 78 -14.46 6.09 -0.62
C PHE A 78 -15.20 5.68 0.65
N ASN A 79 -14.85 4.51 1.20
CA ASN A 79 -15.38 4.05 2.48
C ASN A 79 -14.57 4.69 3.63
N ALA A 80 -15.26 5.19 4.64
CA ALA A 80 -14.66 5.83 5.81
C ALA A 80 -15.21 5.16 7.06
N GLY A 81 -14.47 4.18 7.58
CA GLY A 81 -14.89 3.30 8.66
C GLY A 81 -14.29 1.92 8.53
N ASP A 82 -14.82 0.96 9.29
CA ASP A 82 -14.37 -0.43 9.25
C ASP A 82 -15.46 -1.33 8.68
N TYR A 83 -15.06 -2.42 8.03
CA TYR A 83 -15.95 -3.48 7.51
C TYR A 83 -16.98 -2.99 6.50
N GLN A 84 -16.64 -2.00 5.68
CA GLN A 84 -17.53 -1.47 4.66
C GLN A 84 -17.22 -2.10 3.30
N SER A 85 -18.26 -2.54 2.62
CA SER A 85 -18.18 -2.88 1.19
C SER A 85 -18.96 -1.86 0.36
N GLY A 86 -18.64 -1.77 -0.93
CA GLY A 86 -19.33 -0.87 -1.86
C GLY A 86 -18.71 0.53 -1.93
N PHE A 87 -19.56 1.54 -2.17
CA PHE A 87 -19.10 2.91 -2.40
C PHE A 87 -19.70 3.89 -1.40
N PHE A 88 -18.87 4.79 -0.87
CA PHE A 88 -19.28 5.84 0.06
C PHE A 88 -19.91 5.31 1.36
N GLY A 89 -19.41 4.19 1.89
CA GLY A 89 -19.91 3.56 3.10
C GLY A 89 -21.28 2.89 2.93
N ARG A 90 -21.64 2.55 1.69
CA ARG A 90 -22.91 1.89 1.34
C ARG A 90 -22.61 0.51 0.79
N SER A 91 -22.85 -0.50 1.62
CA SER A 91 -22.78 -1.94 1.33
C SER A 91 -24.12 -2.51 0.93
#